data_AF-A0A0G0TQL4-F1
#
_entry.id   AF-A0A0G0TQL4-F1
#
_cell.length_a   1.000
_cell.length_b   1.000
_cell.length_c   1.000
_cell.angle_alpha   90.00
_cell.angle_beta   90.00
_cell.angle_gamma   90.00
#
_symmetry.space_group_name_H-M   'P 1'
#
loop_
_entity.id
_entity.type
_entity.pdbx_description
1 polymer ?
#
loop_
_entity_poly.entity_id
_entity_poly.type
_entity_poly.pdbx_seq_one_letter_code
_entity_poly.pdbx_strand_id
1 'polypeptide(L)'
;NWNKNKNCMLVVGATYPEELKRIRDIVGDMTLLVPGLGTQGGEVEKTLNAGLNSKKKGVIINASRSVIFAENPREEALKLRDQINQHRN
;
A
#
# COMPACT_ATOMS: atom_id res chain seq x y z
N ASN A 1 -12.92 11.02 20.56
CA ASN A 1 -12.52 9.95 19.62
C ASN A 1 -12.67 10.49 18.20
N TRP A 2 -11.56 10.60 17.47
CA TRP A 2 -11.47 11.21 16.13
C TRP A 2 -11.95 10.29 15.01
N ASN A 3 -12.00 8.97 15.23
CA ASN A 3 -12.44 7.98 14.26
C ASN A 3 -13.69 7.21 14.73
N LYS A 4 -14.63 7.92 15.39
CA LYS A 4 -15.85 7.32 15.98
C LYS A 4 -16.65 6.48 14.98
N ASN A 5 -16.74 6.95 13.73
CA ASN A 5 -17.53 6.32 12.68
C ASN A 5 -16.71 5.41 11.75
N LYS A 6 -15.41 5.21 12.00
CA LYS A 6 -14.50 4.42 11.14
C LYS A 6 -14.36 4.98 9.71
N ASN A 7 -14.40 6.29 9.56
CA ASN A 7 -14.31 6.98 8.27
C ASN A 7 -12.90 7.53 7.99
N CYS A 8 -11.99 7.49 8.97
CA CYS A 8 -10.62 7.97 8.78
C CYS A 8 -9.72 6.87 8.20
N MET A 9 -8.84 7.28 7.30
CA MET A 9 -7.68 6.53 6.82
C MET A 9 -6.42 7.37 7.04
N LEU A 10 -5.26 6.74 6.95
CA LEU A 10 -3.97 7.46 6.96
C LEU A 10 -3.24 7.29 5.63
N VAL A 11 -2.45 8.29 5.28
CA VAL A 11 -1.52 8.24 4.15
C VAL A 11 -0.13 7.99 4.71
N VAL A 12 0.54 6.94 4.23
CA VAL A 12 1.87 6.53 4.70
C VAL A 12 2.72 6.15 3.51
N GLY A 13 3.91 6.73 3.35
CA GLY A 13 4.79 6.45 2.22
C GLY A 13 5.36 5.03 2.22
N ALA A 14 5.56 4.46 1.03
CA ALA A 14 6.15 3.13 0.85
C ALA A 14 7.67 3.05 1.10
N THR A 15 8.38 4.19 1.11
CA THR A 15 9.85 4.26 1.10
C THR A 15 10.51 3.87 2.42
N TYR A 16 9.75 3.87 3.53
CA TYR A 16 10.26 3.54 4.87
C TYR A 16 9.42 2.43 5.53
N PRO A 17 9.68 1.14 5.21
CA PRO A 17 8.88 0.02 5.71
C PRO A 17 8.83 -0.09 7.24
N GLU A 18 9.91 0.27 7.95
CA GLU A 18 9.93 0.23 9.43
C GLU A 18 8.97 1.26 10.04
N GLU A 19 8.88 2.45 9.46
CA GLU A 19 7.92 3.48 9.88
C GLU A 19 6.49 3.04 9.57
N LEU A 20 6.27 2.45 8.39
CA LEU A 20 4.97 1.89 8.01
C LEU A 20 4.52 0.81 9.00
N LYS A 21 5.42 -0.09 9.40
CA LYS A 21 5.14 -1.13 10.40
C LYS A 21 4.79 -0.53 11.76
N ARG A 22 5.56 0.45 12.23
CA ARG A 22 5.28 1.14 13.50
C ARG A 22 3.92 1.86 13.47
N ILE A 23 3.56 2.48 12.34
CA ILE A 23 2.25 3.10 12.17
C ILE A 23 1.15 2.04 12.17
N ARG A 24 1.34 0.91 11.46
CA ARG A 24 0.40 -0.22 11.47
C ARG A 24 0.15 -0.73 12.89
N ASP A 25 1.19 -0.88 13.71
CA ASP A 25 1.07 -1.31 15.11
C ASP A 25 0.24 -0.32 15.95
N ILE A 26 0.33 0.99 15.66
CA ILE A 26 -0.42 2.04 16.36
C ILE A 26 -1.89 2.08 15.92
N VAL A 27 -2.18 1.93 14.62
CA VAL A 27 -3.52 2.15 14.07
C VAL A 27 -4.36 0.88 13.88
N GLY A 28 -3.78 -0.28 14.17
CA GLY A 28 -4.46 -1.57 14.16
C GLY A 28 -4.98 -1.92 12.77
N ASP A 29 -6.30 -2.10 12.61
CA ASP A 29 -6.92 -2.52 11.35
C ASP A 29 -7.29 -1.37 10.39
N MET A 30 -6.99 -0.11 10.73
CA MET A 30 -7.31 1.06 9.90
C MET A 30 -6.72 0.93 8.48
N THR A 31 -7.45 1.38 7.46
CA THR A 31 -6.93 1.34 6.09
C THR A 31 -5.84 2.40 5.90
N LEU A 32 -4.74 2.00 5.25
CA LEU A 32 -3.63 2.86 4.89
C LEU A 32 -3.62 3.07 3.37
N LEU A 33 -3.52 4.33 2.94
CA LEU A 33 -3.20 4.69 1.56
C LEU A 33 -1.69 4.83 1.43
N VAL A 34 -1.10 4.04 0.53
CA VAL A 34 0.35 3.94 0.36
C VAL A 34 0.77 4.40 -1.04
N PRO A 35 1.23 5.65 -1.18
CA PRO A 35 1.84 6.14 -2.40
C PRO A 35 3.33 5.75 -2.50
N GLY A 36 3.87 5.79 -3.72
CA GLY A 36 5.31 5.75 -3.96
C GLY A 36 5.90 4.39 -4.32
N LEU A 37 5.08 3.39 -4.65
CA LEU A 37 5.61 2.12 -5.18
C LEU A 37 6.24 2.29 -6.58
N GLY A 38 7.37 1.61 -6.79
CA GLY A 38 8.13 1.61 -8.05
C GLY A 38 9.00 2.85 -8.26
N THR A 39 8.41 4.03 -8.48
CA THR A 39 9.17 5.24 -8.87
C THR A 39 9.95 5.90 -7.75
N GLN A 40 9.59 5.66 -6.48
CA GLN A 40 10.28 6.23 -5.31
C GLN A 40 11.07 5.17 -4.53
N GLY A 41 11.39 4.03 -5.17
CA GLY A 41 12.17 2.95 -4.55
C GLY A 41 11.40 2.07 -3.56
N GLY A 42 10.07 2.24 -3.45
CA GLY A 42 9.23 1.36 -2.64
C GLY A 42 9.09 -0.04 -3.27
N GLU A 43 9.45 -1.08 -2.51
CA GLU A 43 9.27 -2.48 -2.87
C GLU A 43 7.90 -2.99 -2.43
N VAL A 44 7.17 -3.66 -3.33
CA VAL A 44 5.82 -4.19 -3.08
C VAL A 44 5.81 -5.15 -1.90
N GLU A 45 6.77 -6.08 -1.86
CA GLU A 45 6.91 -7.07 -0.79
C GLU A 45 7.10 -6.41 0.59
N LYS A 46 8.11 -5.55 0.73
CA LYS A 46 8.38 -4.86 2.01
C LYS A 46 7.19 -4.01 2.46
N THR A 47 6.53 -3.35 1.52
CA THR A 47 5.33 -2.54 1.79
C THR A 47 4.18 -3.39 2.30
N LEU A 48 3.94 -4.55 1.70
CA LEU A 48 2.87 -5.45 2.15
C LEU A 48 3.20 -6.09 3.50
N ASN A 49 4.45 -6.54 3.70
CA ASN A 49 4.89 -7.12 4.96
C ASN A 49 4.78 -6.14 6.14
N ALA A 50 5.06 -4.86 5.91
CA ALA A 50 4.93 -3.82 6.93
C ALA A 50 3.49 -3.27 7.07
N GLY A 51 2.76 -3.19 5.96
CA GLY A 51 1.51 -2.45 5.88
C GLY A 51 0.24 -3.28 6.06
N LEU A 52 0.25 -4.59 5.80
CA LEU A 52 -0.96 -5.41 5.91
C LEU A 52 -1.47 -5.47 7.36
N ASN A 53 -2.79 -5.44 7.52
CA ASN A 53 -3.43 -5.59 8.83
C ASN A 53 -3.59 -7.07 9.22
N SER A 54 -4.22 -7.30 10.38
CA SER A 54 -4.46 -8.65 10.94
C SER A 54 -5.19 -9.62 9.99
N LYS A 55 -5.90 -9.09 8.98
CA LYS A 55 -6.68 -9.85 7.99
C LYS A 55 -5.97 -9.98 6.64
N LYS A 56 -4.67 -9.68 6.56
CA LYS A 56 -3.91 -9.59 5.30
C LYS A 56 -4.61 -8.66 4.28
N LYS A 57 -5.12 -7.53 4.76
CA LYS A 57 -5.81 -6.47 3.99
C LYS A 57 -5.38 -5.08 4.51
N GLY A 58 -6.17 -4.03 4.21
CA GLY A 58 -6.04 -2.73 4.85
C GLY A 58 -4.98 -1.82 4.26
N VAL A 59 -4.52 -2.10 3.04
CA VAL A 59 -3.57 -1.29 2.28
C VAL A 59 -4.18 -0.98 0.92
N ILE A 60 -4.19 0.29 0.54
CA ILE A 60 -4.52 0.76 -0.81
C ILE A 60 -3.22 1.29 -1.41
N ILE A 61 -2.73 0.64 -2.46
CA ILE A 61 -1.53 1.08 -3.17
C ILE A 61 -1.92 2.10 -4.24
N ASN A 62 -1.32 3.29 -4.20
CA ASN A 62 -1.49 4.29 -5.25
C ASN A 62 -0.40 4.12 -6.32
N ALA A 63 -0.85 3.81 -7.55
CA ALA A 63 -0.01 3.73 -8.74
C ALA A 63 -0.59 4.65 -9.83
N SER A 64 -0.12 5.89 -9.86
CA SER A 64 -0.56 6.88 -10.86
C SER A 64 0.33 6.86 -12.10
N ARG A 65 1.49 7.53 -12.04
CA ARG A 65 2.36 7.77 -13.22
C ARG A 65 2.90 6.49 -13.85
N SER A 66 3.17 5.45 -13.06
CA SER A 66 3.63 4.15 -13.56
C SER A 66 2.58 3.42 -14.40
N VAL A 67 1.30 3.77 -14.28
CA VAL A 67 0.21 3.16 -15.06
C VAL A 67 -0.21 4.09 -16.19
N ILE A 68 -0.56 5.35 -15.91
CA ILE A 68 -1.17 6.25 -16.91
C ILE A 68 -0.21 6.72 -18.01
N PHE A 69 1.11 6.67 -17.76
CA PHE A 69 2.13 7.04 -18.73
C PHE A 69 2.89 5.83 -19.30
N ALA A 70 2.47 4.61 -18.97
CA ALA A 70 3.02 3.42 -19.60
C ALA A 70 2.58 3.31 -21.07
N GLU A 71 3.39 2.64 -21.88
CA GLU A 71 3.02 2.29 -23.26
C GLU A 71 1.72 1.47 -23.31
N ASN A 72 1.54 0.57 -22.34
CA ASN A 72 0.33 -0.24 -22.17
C ASN A 72 -0.19 -0.17 -20.72
N PRO A 73 -1.06 0.81 -20.38
CA PRO A 73 -1.56 0.99 -19.02
C PRO A 73 -2.29 -0.23 -18.45
N ARG A 74 -3.00 -0.99 -19.29
CA ARG A 74 -3.70 -2.21 -18.87
C ARG A 74 -2.72 -3.27 -18.39
N GLU A 75 -1.63 -3.46 -19.13
CA GLU A 75 -0.62 -4.45 -18.79
C GLU A 75 0.12 -4.09 -17.50
N GLU A 76 0.52 -2.83 -17.33
CA GLU A 76 1.20 -2.39 -16.10
C GLU A 76 0.29 -2.48 -14.86
N ALA A 77 -1.00 -2.18 -15.00
CA ALA A 77 -1.96 -2.39 -13.93
C ALA A 77 -2.11 -3.88 -13.56
N LEU A 78 -2.14 -4.78 -14.55
CA LEU A 78 -2.21 -6.23 -14.32
C LEU A 78 -0.94 -6.77 -13.65
N LYS A 79 0.24 -6.36 -14.13
CA LYS A 79 1.53 -6.72 -13.53
C LYS A 79 1.60 -6.33 -12.05
N LEU A 80 1.23 -5.09 -11.73
CA LEU A 80 1.23 -4.63 -10.34
C LEU A 80 0.23 -5.40 -9.47
N ARG A 81 -0.99 -5.64 -9.98
CA ARG A 81 -1.99 -6.46 -9.28
C ARG A 81 -1.44 -7.85 -8.96
N ASP A 82 -0.80 -8.49 -9.93
CA ASP A 82 -0.30 -9.85 -9.78
C ASP A 82 0.87 -9.92 -8.79
N GLN A 83 1.79 -8.95 -8.84
CA GLN A 83 2.84 -8.79 -7.82
C GLN A 83 2.25 -8.62 -6.41
N ILE A 84 1.23 -7.76 -6.26
CA ILE A 84 0.57 -7.57 -4.96
C ILE A 84 -0.04 -8.88 -4.44
N ASN A 85 -0.72 -9.63 -5.31
CA ASN A 85 -1.36 -10.88 -4.93
C ASN A 85 -0.36 -11.98 -4.58
N GLN A 86 0.82 -12.02 -5.23
CA GLN A 86 1.88 -12.98 -4.91
C GLN A 86 2.39 -12.81 -3.47
N HIS A 87 2.57 -11.57 -3.01
CA HIS A 87 3.10 -11.27 -1.68
C HIS A 87 2.03 -11.14 -0.58
N ARG A 88 0.74 -11.26 -0.93
CA ARG A 88 -0.37 -11.14 0.02
C ARG A 88 -0.74 -12.47 0.69
N ASN A 89 -0.35 -13.62 0.12
CA ASN A 89 -0.80 -14.95 0.53
C ASN A 89 -0.30 -15.40 1.90
#